data_AF-A0A2G8Y4D4-F1
#
_entry.id   AF-A0A2G8Y4D4-F1
#
_cell.length_a   1.000
_cell.length_b   1.000
_cell.length_c   1.000
_cell.angle_alpha   90.00
_cell.angle_beta   90.00
_cell.angle_gamma   90.00
#
_symmetry.space_group_name_H-M   'P 1'
#
loop_
_entity.id
_entity.type
_entity.pdbx_description
1 polymer ?
#
loop_
_entity_poly.entity_id
_entity_poly.type
_entity_poly.pdbx_seq_one_letter_code
_entity_poly.pdbx_strand_id
1 'polypeptide(L)'
;RLFPRLTGDYRFELLVADRSMQSPLRLHLLDKELVFSRPVKLLHIPTGDGEMLAILPVEKNMLPAPLLSWENSPPPQQASLLAAILGAALCCLLPSGALWMLWRSKAIDVPHKIGEPSALQVLFIGAIVVQGLIVVLYFFCIAFLQLLPVLGVSLAVTSLIGYRALCQSRAQQLNESGFPEKKTF
;
A
#
# COMPACT_ATOMS: atom_id res chain seq x y z
N ARG A 1 18.05 54.20 1.63
CA ARG A 1 16.74 54.47 0.97
C ARG A 1 15.76 54.75 2.10
N LEU A 2 15.18 55.97 2.17
CA LEU A 2 14.51 56.50 3.38
C LEU A 2 13.08 56.00 3.61
N PHE A 3 12.44 55.32 2.65
CA PHE A 3 11.08 54.78 2.81
C PHE A 3 11.01 53.32 2.32
N PRO A 4 10.55 52.37 3.15
CA PRO A 4 10.22 51.03 2.69
C PRO A 4 9.00 51.10 1.76
N ARG A 5 9.09 50.43 0.61
CA ARG A 5 8.02 50.38 -0.40
C ARG A 5 6.97 49.34 0.00
N LEU A 6 6.15 49.69 0.98
CA LEU A 6 5.04 48.85 1.46
C LEU A 6 3.76 49.27 0.77
N THR A 7 2.98 48.31 0.28
CA THR A 7 1.66 48.63 -0.26
C THR A 7 0.65 48.65 0.89
N GLY A 8 -0.17 49.70 0.96
CA GLY A 8 -1.16 49.85 2.01
C GLY A 8 -1.69 51.28 2.10
N ASP A 9 -2.51 51.53 3.12
CA ASP A 9 -3.13 52.82 3.36
C ASP A 9 -2.18 53.77 4.08
N TYR A 10 -1.88 54.89 3.43
CA TYR A 10 -1.04 55.95 3.99
C TYR A 10 -1.86 57.18 4.34
N ARG A 11 -1.69 57.62 5.58
CA ARG A 11 -2.24 58.87 6.09
C ARG A 11 -1.22 59.99 5.92
N PHE A 12 -1.57 61.01 5.14
CA PHE A 12 -0.72 62.19 4.95
C PHE A 12 -1.18 63.30 5.89
N GLU A 13 -0.28 63.73 6.76
CA GLU A 13 -0.53 64.78 7.74
C GLU A 13 0.46 65.93 7.53
N LEU A 14 -0.05 67.15 7.54
CA LEU A 14 0.75 68.37 7.53
C LEU A 14 1.01 68.79 8.98
N LEU A 15 2.28 68.82 9.35
CA LEU A 15 2.76 69.33 10.63
C LEU A 15 3.47 70.66 10.38
N VAL A 16 2.87 71.75 10.85
CA VAL A 16 3.50 73.08 10.86
C VAL A 16 3.80 73.46 12.30
N ALA A 17 5.07 73.64 12.61
CA ALA A 17 5.54 74.07 13.91
C ALA A 17 6.65 75.10 13.74
N ASP A 18 6.60 76.17 14.53
CA ASP A 18 7.65 77.18 14.62
C ASP A 18 8.00 77.45 16.09
N ARG A 19 9.19 77.98 16.35
CA ARG A 19 9.68 78.32 17.71
C ARG A 19 8.82 79.36 18.40
N SER A 20 8.08 80.16 17.63
CA SER A 20 7.18 81.21 18.12
C SER A 20 5.72 80.74 18.35
N MET A 21 5.36 79.54 17.88
CA MET A 21 4.00 79.00 18.02
C MET A 21 3.78 78.36 19.39
N GLN A 22 2.65 78.67 20.04
CA GLN A 22 2.27 78.06 21.32
C GLN A 22 1.83 76.60 21.19
N SER A 23 1.25 76.22 20.06
CA SER A 23 0.90 74.83 19.74
C SER A 23 1.18 74.53 18.27
N PRO A 24 1.72 73.32 17.97
CA PRO A 24 1.95 72.90 16.60
C PRO A 24 0.63 72.61 15.91
N LEU A 25 0.50 73.04 14.66
CA LEU A 25 -0.65 72.75 13.82
C LEU A 25 -0.46 71.38 13.16
N ARG A 26 -1.34 70.43 13.49
CA ARG A 26 -1.39 69.11 12.86
C ARG A 26 -2.70 68.98 12.09
N LEU A 27 -2.61 68.97 10.76
CA LEU A 27 -3.74 68.84 9.87
C LEU A 27 -3.65 67.52 9.11
N HIS A 28 -4.76 66.78 9.07
CA HIS A 28 -4.88 65.62 8.19
C HIS A 28 -5.26 66.11 6.79
N LEU A 29 -4.48 65.71 5.78
CA LEU A 29 -4.71 66.14 4.40
C LEU A 29 -5.52 65.12 3.62
N LEU A 30 -5.08 63.87 3.62
CA LEU A 30 -5.70 62.79 2.86
C LEU A 30 -5.22 61.43 3.35
N ASP A 31 -6.08 60.43 3.17
CA ASP A 31 -5.74 59.02 3.23
C ASP A 31 -5.69 58.48 1.80
N LYS A 32 -4.61 57.78 1.45
CA LYS A 32 -4.44 57.22 0.12
C LYS A 32 -3.72 55.88 0.17
N GLU A 33 -4.30 54.91 -0.51
CA GLU A 33 -3.64 53.64 -0.77
C GLU A 33 -2.48 53.87 -1.75
N LEU A 34 -1.25 53.55 -1.32
CA LEU A 34 -0.07 53.59 -2.18
C LEU A 34 0.26 52.18 -2.66
N VAL A 35 0.13 51.96 -3.97
CA VAL A 35 0.51 50.70 -4.61
C VAL A 35 1.87 50.86 -5.28
N PHE A 36 2.85 50.04 -4.88
CA PHE A 36 4.19 50.08 -5.46
C PHE A 36 4.38 48.95 -6.47
N SER A 37 5.00 49.24 -7.62
CA SER A 37 5.29 48.24 -8.68
C SER A 37 6.27 47.13 -8.26
N ARG A 38 7.08 47.38 -7.23
CA ARG A 38 7.95 46.38 -6.59
C ARG A 38 7.81 46.52 -5.07
N PRO A 39 6.75 45.94 -4.48
CA PRO A 39 6.54 46.01 -3.05
C PRO A 39 7.59 45.17 -2.32
N VAL A 40 7.98 45.59 -1.12
CA VAL A 40 8.80 44.76 -0.23
C VAL A 40 7.96 43.54 0.14
N LYS A 41 8.52 42.34 -0.07
CA LYS A 41 7.85 41.08 0.29
C LYS A 41 7.71 40.99 1.81
N LEU A 42 6.48 41.09 2.29
CA LEU A 42 6.14 40.84 3.69
C LEU A 42 6.19 39.34 3.97
N LEU A 43 6.57 38.97 5.19
CA LEU A 43 6.47 37.61 5.68
C LEU A 43 5.11 37.46 6.36
N HIS A 44 4.37 36.40 6.04
CA HIS A 44 3.11 36.08 6.71
C HIS A 44 3.36 34.97 7.72
N ILE A 45 3.11 35.24 9.00
CA ILE A 45 3.21 34.27 10.08
C ILE A 45 1.80 33.91 10.53
N PRO A 46 1.42 32.62 10.55
CA PRO A 46 0.15 32.21 11.13
C PRO A 46 0.18 32.43 12.65
N THR A 47 -0.77 33.19 13.18
CA THR A 47 -1.00 33.28 14.63
C THR A 47 -1.86 32.12 15.11
N GLY A 48 -1.79 31.80 16.41
CA GLY A 48 -2.54 30.69 17.02
C GLY A 48 -4.06 30.80 16.87
N ASP A 49 -4.57 31.99 16.53
CA ASP A 49 -5.99 32.29 16.31
C ASP A 49 -6.44 32.07 14.84
N GLY A 50 -5.54 31.60 13.96
CA GLY A 50 -5.84 31.34 12.54
C GLY A 50 -5.71 32.57 11.63
N GLU A 51 -5.42 33.74 12.18
CA GLU A 51 -5.10 34.95 11.42
C GLU A 51 -3.66 34.94 10.91
N MET A 52 -3.37 35.68 9.83
CA MET A 52 -2.02 35.80 9.28
C MET A 52 -1.45 37.18 9.59
N LEU A 53 -0.41 37.23 10.43
CA LEU A 53 0.27 38.47 10.77
C LEU A 53 1.32 38.79 9.69
N ALA A 54 1.23 39.97 9.07
CA ALA A 54 2.19 40.43 8.07
C ALA A 54 3.32 41.23 8.74
N ILE A 55 4.56 40.75 8.61
CA ILE A 55 5.74 41.36 9.26
C ILE A 55 6.83 41.71 8.25
N LEU A 56 7.58 42.76 8.57
CA LEU A 56 8.74 43.16 7.78
C LEU A 56 9.86 42.12 7.92
N PRO A 57 10.63 41.81 6.86
CA PRO A 57 11.76 40.89 6.94
C PRO A 57 12.82 41.26 7.99
N VAL A 58 12.92 42.56 8.32
CA VAL A 58 13.84 43.08 9.35
C VAL A 58 13.36 42.76 10.77
N GLU A 59 12.04 42.59 10.96
CA GLU A 59 11.41 42.24 12.24
C GLU A 59 11.40 40.73 12.49
N LYS A 60 11.84 39.91 11.52
CA LYS A 60 11.90 38.45 11.60
C LYS A 60 12.66 37.95 12.85
N ASN A 61 13.66 38.71 13.32
CA ASN A 61 14.47 38.32 14.47
C ASN A 61 13.82 38.62 15.82
N MET A 62 12.69 39.35 15.86
CA MET A 62 11.98 39.69 17.10
C MET A 62 10.79 38.77 17.39
N LEU A 63 10.42 37.90 16.44
CA LEU A 63 9.26 37.02 16.54
C LEU A 63 9.67 35.55 16.57
N PRO A 64 8.95 34.70 17.32
CA PRO A 64 9.21 33.27 17.35
C PRO A 64 9.05 32.67 15.95
N ALA A 65 9.95 31.75 15.58
CA ALA A 65 9.89 31.07 14.30
C ALA A 65 8.57 30.28 14.17
N PRO A 66 7.92 30.29 12.99
CA PRO A 66 6.67 29.56 12.79
C PRO A 66 6.90 28.05 12.96
N LEU A 67 5.91 27.37 13.52
CA LEU A 67 5.88 25.91 13.60
C LEU A 67 5.82 25.33 12.18
N LEU A 68 6.86 24.60 11.79
CA LEU A 68 6.86 23.84 10.55
C LEU A 68 6.13 22.52 10.79
N SER A 69 4.91 22.39 10.27
CA SER A 69 4.24 21.09 10.17
C SER A 69 4.73 20.39 8.90
N TRP A 70 5.08 19.12 9.03
CA TRP A 70 5.35 18.29 7.87
C TRP A 70 4.02 17.77 7.31
N GLU A 71 3.64 18.25 6.14
CA GLU A 71 2.47 17.75 5.44
C GLU A 71 2.81 16.42 4.76
N ASN A 72 2.36 15.32 5.35
CA ASN A 72 2.54 13.99 4.76
C ASN A 72 1.71 13.90 3.47
N SER A 73 2.28 13.28 2.45
CA SER A 73 1.53 12.94 1.24
C SER A 73 0.29 12.11 1.61
N PRO A 74 -0.88 12.40 1.01
CA PRO A 74 -2.08 11.62 1.28
C PRO A 74 -1.85 10.15 0.89
N PRO A 75 -2.40 9.19 1.64
CA PRO A 75 -2.28 7.78 1.29
C PRO A 75 -2.92 7.52 -0.08
N PRO A 76 -2.40 6.55 -0.85
CA PRO A 76 -3.00 6.19 -2.13
C PRO A 76 -4.45 5.74 -1.94
N GLN A 77 -5.33 6.14 -2.85
CA GLN A 77 -6.72 5.71 -2.84
C GLN A 77 -6.79 4.19 -3.00
N GLN A 78 -7.34 3.51 -2.00
CA GLN A 78 -7.58 2.07 -2.07
C GLN A 78 -8.78 1.80 -2.98
N ALA A 79 -8.69 0.73 -3.77
CA ALA A 79 -9.81 0.28 -4.59
C ALA A 79 -10.99 -0.12 -3.69
N SER A 80 -12.21 0.04 -4.22
CA SER A 80 -13.41 -0.36 -3.49
C SER A 80 -13.38 -1.87 -3.16
N LEU A 81 -13.75 -2.22 -1.93
CA LEU A 81 -13.78 -3.60 -1.46
C LEU A 81 -14.65 -4.51 -2.35
N LEU A 82 -15.74 -3.94 -2.89
CA LEU A 82 -16.63 -4.64 -3.82
C LEU A 82 -15.95 -4.98 -5.15
N ALA A 83 -15.18 -4.05 -5.71
CA ALA A 83 -14.40 -4.31 -6.93
C ALA A 83 -13.32 -5.37 -6.70
N ALA A 84 -12.68 -5.37 -5.52
CA ALA A 84 -11.70 -6.38 -5.15
C ALA A 84 -12.33 -7.78 -5.04
N ILE A 85 -13.51 -7.90 -4.41
CA ILE A 85 -14.22 -9.18 -4.29
C ILE A 85 -14.66 -9.70 -5.66
N LEU A 86 -15.27 -8.84 -6.49
CA LEU A 86 -15.69 -9.22 -7.84
C LEU A 86 -14.50 -9.65 -8.69
N GLY A 87 -13.39 -8.92 -8.63
CA GLY A 87 -12.15 -9.28 -9.31
C GLY A 87 -11.60 -10.63 -8.84
N ALA A 88 -11.56 -10.88 -7.54
CA ALA A 88 -11.11 -12.15 -6.99
C ALA A 88 -12.03 -13.33 -7.40
N ALA A 89 -13.35 -13.11 -7.39
CA ALA A 89 -14.30 -14.13 -7.82
C ALA A 89 -14.15 -14.48 -9.31
N LEU A 90 -14.04 -13.46 -10.16
CA LEU A 90 -13.88 -13.61 -11.61
C LEU A 90 -12.54 -14.24 -11.99
N CYS A 91 -11.44 -13.83 -11.34
CA CYS A 91 -10.10 -14.29 -11.69
C CYS A 91 -9.72 -15.64 -11.04
N CYS A 92 -10.20 -15.93 -9.83
CA CYS A 92 -9.75 -17.12 -9.08
C CYS A 92 -10.84 -18.20 -8.97
N LEU A 93 -12.07 -17.84 -8.58
CA LEU A 93 -13.12 -18.82 -8.32
C LEU A 93 -13.72 -19.38 -9.62
N LEU A 94 -13.96 -18.52 -10.61
CA LEU A 94 -14.61 -18.91 -11.85
C LEU A 94 -13.74 -19.88 -12.69
N PRO A 95 -12.42 -19.67 -12.89
CA PRO A 95 -11.57 -20.62 -13.59
C PRO A 95 -11.39 -21.93 -12.82
N SER A 96 -11.24 -21.86 -11.49
CA SER A 96 -11.13 -23.05 -10.64
C SER A 96 -12.41 -23.89 -10.69
N GLY A 97 -13.57 -23.25 -10.64
CA GLY A 97 -14.87 -23.90 -10.79
C GLY A 97 -15.07 -24.51 -12.18
N ALA A 98 -14.66 -23.81 -13.25
CA ALA A 98 -14.69 -24.33 -14.61
C ALA A 98 -13.77 -25.56 -14.78
N LEU A 99 -12.57 -25.52 -14.23
CA LEU A 99 -11.64 -26.65 -14.23
C LEU A 99 -12.20 -27.85 -13.48
N TRP A 100 -12.80 -27.61 -12.31
CA TRP A 100 -13.47 -28.65 -11.53
C TRP A 100 -14.63 -29.29 -12.29
N MET A 101 -15.47 -28.48 -12.94
CA MET A 101 -16.56 -28.95 -13.81
C MET A 101 -16.02 -29.79 -14.98
N LEU A 102 -14.92 -29.37 -15.60
CA LEU A 102 -14.26 -30.12 -16.68
C LEU A 102 -13.75 -31.48 -16.19
N TRP A 103 -13.11 -31.54 -15.02
CA TRP A 103 -12.63 -32.80 -14.42
C TRP A 103 -13.76 -33.78 -14.10
N ARG A 104 -14.93 -33.26 -13.70
CA ARG A 104 -16.13 -34.07 -13.43
C ARG A 104 -16.95 -34.41 -14.68
N SER A 105 -16.67 -33.76 -15.81
CA SER A 105 -17.39 -34.03 -17.04
C SER A 105 -17.02 -35.42 -17.59
N LYS A 106 -17.97 -36.03 -18.31
CA LYS A 106 -17.79 -37.33 -18.98
C LYS A 106 -16.62 -37.35 -19.99
N ALA A 107 -16.09 -36.19 -20.37
CA ALA A 107 -14.98 -36.10 -21.32
C ALA A 107 -13.63 -36.51 -20.71
N ILE A 108 -13.42 -36.24 -19.41
CA ILE A 108 -12.17 -36.59 -18.71
C ILE A 108 -12.41 -37.75 -17.74
N ASP A 109 -13.56 -37.72 -17.07
CA ASP A 109 -14.06 -38.72 -16.12
C ASP A 109 -12.98 -39.21 -15.13
N VAL A 110 -12.28 -38.22 -14.56
CA VAL A 110 -11.25 -38.42 -13.54
C VAL A 110 -11.75 -39.26 -12.35
N PRO A 111 -12.98 -39.04 -11.81
CA PRO A 111 -13.46 -39.81 -10.66
C PRO A 111 -13.57 -41.31 -10.94
N HIS A 112 -13.92 -41.69 -12.17
CA HIS A 112 -14.05 -43.10 -12.54
C HIS A 112 -12.69 -43.77 -12.78
N LYS A 113 -11.68 -43.02 -13.25
CA LYS A 113 -10.31 -43.52 -13.50
C LYS A 113 -9.43 -43.64 -12.25
N ILE A 114 -9.74 -42.92 -11.18
CA ILE A 114 -8.93 -42.92 -9.95
C ILE A 114 -9.23 -44.12 -9.05
N GLY A 115 -10.40 -44.76 -9.19
CA GLY A 115 -10.79 -45.90 -8.35
C GLY A 115 -10.85 -45.55 -6.86
N GLU A 116 -10.93 -46.56 -5.99
CA GLU A 116 -10.78 -46.35 -4.55
C GLU A 116 -9.30 -46.08 -4.21
N PRO A 117 -8.96 -44.94 -3.59
CA PRO A 117 -7.58 -44.59 -3.34
C PRO A 117 -6.97 -45.51 -2.28
N SER A 118 -5.78 -46.03 -2.55
CA SER A 118 -5.04 -46.81 -1.55
C SER A 118 -4.61 -45.91 -0.39
N ALA A 119 -4.44 -46.48 0.81
CA ALA A 119 -4.00 -45.72 1.99
C ALA A 119 -2.71 -44.90 1.74
N LEU A 120 -1.79 -45.41 0.91
CA LEU A 120 -0.57 -44.72 0.50
C LEU A 120 -0.83 -43.51 -0.41
N GLN A 121 -1.81 -43.60 -1.33
CA GLN A 121 -2.20 -42.48 -2.18
C GLN A 121 -2.87 -41.37 -1.37
N VAL A 122 -3.73 -41.72 -0.39
CA VAL A 122 -4.32 -40.75 0.53
C VAL A 122 -3.23 -40.03 1.33
N LEU A 123 -2.22 -40.75 1.79
CA LEU A 123 -1.09 -40.20 2.53
C LEU A 123 -0.23 -39.27 1.65
N PHE A 124 -0.05 -39.62 0.38
CA PHE A 124 0.63 -38.78 -0.61
C PHE A 124 -0.13 -37.48 -0.90
N ILE A 125 -1.45 -37.57 -1.10
CA ILE A 125 -2.32 -36.39 -1.30
C ILE A 125 -2.27 -35.49 -0.05
N GLY A 126 -2.36 -36.08 1.14
CA GLY A 126 -2.22 -35.35 2.40
C GLY A 126 -0.88 -34.62 2.51
N ALA A 127 0.23 -35.27 2.14
CA ALA A 127 1.55 -34.65 2.14
C ALA A 127 1.65 -33.45 1.18
N ILE A 128 1.06 -33.55 -0.02
CA ILE A 128 0.97 -32.43 -0.98
C ILE A 128 0.15 -31.26 -0.41
N VAL A 129 -0.98 -31.53 0.24
CA VAL A 129 -1.82 -30.50 0.86
C VAL A 129 -1.07 -29.78 1.98
N VAL A 130 -0.37 -30.53 2.82
CA VAL A 130 0.49 -29.96 3.88
C VAL A 130 1.58 -29.08 3.29
N GLN A 131 2.20 -29.51 2.18
CA GLN A 131 3.22 -28.72 1.50
C GLN A 131 2.65 -27.41 0.93
N GLY A 132 1.45 -27.44 0.35
CA GLY A 132 0.73 -26.23 -0.07
C GLY A 132 0.45 -25.28 1.10
N LEU A 133 0.05 -25.82 2.26
CA LEU A 133 -0.21 -25.04 3.46
C LEU A 133 1.07 -24.38 4.03
N ILE A 134 2.21 -25.07 3.96
CA ILE A 134 3.53 -24.50 4.33
C ILE A 134 3.86 -23.28 3.46
N VAL A 135 3.58 -23.34 2.14
CA VAL A 135 3.80 -22.21 1.22
C VAL A 135 2.85 -21.04 1.53
N VAL A 136 1.59 -21.33 1.89
CA VAL A 136 0.65 -20.29 2.33
C VAL A 136 1.15 -19.62 3.61
N LEU A 137 1.60 -20.39 4.60
CA LEU A 137 2.15 -19.84 5.86
C LEU A 137 3.40 -18.98 5.63
N TYR A 138 4.23 -19.33 4.64
CA TYR A 138 5.35 -18.47 4.22
C TYR A 138 4.90 -17.10 3.77
N PHE A 139 3.82 -17.00 2.98
CA PHE A 139 3.34 -15.72 2.49
C PHE A 139 2.84 -14.79 3.61
N PHE A 140 2.29 -15.36 4.69
CA PHE A 140 1.66 -14.58 5.76
C PHE A 140 2.55 -14.35 6.98
N CYS A 141 3.37 -15.31 7.40
CA CYS A 141 3.90 -15.31 8.77
C CYS A 141 5.33 -15.84 8.95
N ILE A 142 5.93 -16.53 7.96
CA ILE A 142 7.21 -17.22 8.18
C ILE A 142 8.35 -16.54 7.44
N ALA A 143 9.44 -16.26 8.15
CA ALA A 143 10.67 -15.75 7.54
C ALA A 143 11.33 -16.83 6.64
N PHE A 144 11.89 -16.42 5.51
CA PHE A 144 12.48 -17.33 4.51
C PHE A 144 13.48 -18.34 5.10
N LEU A 145 14.31 -17.91 6.06
CA LEU A 145 15.29 -18.77 6.71
C LEU A 145 14.67 -19.87 7.59
N GLN A 146 13.49 -19.63 8.17
CA GLN A 146 12.75 -20.63 8.95
C GLN A 146 11.98 -21.61 8.04
N LEU A 147 11.65 -21.19 6.81
CA LEU A 147 10.97 -22.04 5.83
C LEU A 147 11.87 -23.15 5.29
N LEU A 148 13.14 -22.84 5.01
CA LEU A 148 14.11 -23.78 4.40
C LEU A 148 14.17 -25.17 5.05
N PRO A 149 14.38 -25.32 6.37
CA PRO A 149 14.43 -26.64 7.00
C PRO A 149 13.07 -27.36 6.96
N VAL A 150 11.97 -26.64 7.15
CA VAL A 150 10.60 -27.19 7.11
C VAL A 150 10.28 -27.72 5.72
N LEU A 151 10.60 -26.94 4.69
CA LEU A 151 10.40 -27.31 3.30
C LEU A 151 11.27 -28.51 2.92
N GLY A 152 12.55 -28.52 3.32
CA GLY A 152 13.47 -29.62 3.06
C GLY A 152 12.99 -30.95 3.63
N VAL A 153 12.55 -30.96 4.89
CA VAL A 153 11.98 -32.17 5.52
C VAL A 153 10.67 -32.58 4.84
N SER A 154 9.77 -31.63 4.56
CA SER A 154 8.50 -31.94 3.90
C SER A 154 8.69 -32.53 2.50
N LEU A 155 9.67 -32.03 1.73
CA LEU A 155 10.03 -32.53 0.41
C LEU A 155 10.62 -33.94 0.47
N ALA A 156 11.50 -34.19 1.43
CA ALA A 156 12.07 -35.52 1.64
C ALA A 156 10.98 -36.55 1.97
N VAL A 157 10.06 -36.21 2.87
CA VAL A 157 8.93 -37.09 3.24
C VAL A 157 7.98 -37.31 2.06
N THR A 158 7.60 -36.24 1.37
CA THR A 158 6.69 -36.30 0.22
C THR A 158 7.28 -37.09 -0.94
N SER A 159 8.58 -36.95 -1.21
CA SER A 159 9.26 -37.71 -2.27
C SER A 159 9.32 -39.21 -1.95
N LEU A 160 9.56 -39.58 -0.69
CA LEU A 160 9.65 -40.99 -0.28
C LEU A 160 8.28 -41.68 -0.32
N ILE A 161 7.22 -41.00 0.14
CA ILE A 161 5.84 -41.48 0.04
C ILE A 161 5.40 -41.53 -1.42
N GLY A 162 5.71 -40.49 -2.19
CA GLY A 162 5.38 -40.40 -3.62
C GLY A 162 6.03 -41.50 -4.44
N TYR A 163 7.30 -41.81 -4.19
CA TYR A 163 7.98 -42.93 -4.83
C TYR A 163 7.24 -44.26 -4.60
N ARG A 164 6.85 -44.55 -3.36
CA ARG A 164 6.09 -45.76 -3.02
C ARG A 164 4.70 -45.78 -3.67
N ALA A 165 3.99 -44.65 -3.66
CA ALA A 165 2.67 -44.53 -4.28
C ALA A 165 2.73 -44.71 -5.80
N LEU A 166 3.73 -44.15 -6.47
CA LEU A 166 3.95 -44.30 -7.91
C LEU A 166 4.33 -45.74 -8.29
N CYS A 167 5.18 -46.39 -7.49
CA CYS A 167 5.50 -47.82 -7.70
C CYS A 167 4.25 -48.70 -7.55
N GLN A 168 3.39 -48.44 -6.56
CA GLN A 168 2.15 -49.19 -6.36
C GLN A 168 1.16 -48.96 -7.50
N SER A 169 1.00 -47.72 -7.96
CA SER A 169 0.14 -47.39 -9.10
C SER A 169 0.61 -48.08 -10.38
N ARG A 170 1.93 -48.11 -10.64
CA ARG A 170 2.50 -48.83 -11.78
C ARG A 170 2.27 -50.35 -11.68
N ALA A 171 2.38 -50.93 -10.49
CA ALA A 171 2.12 -52.35 -10.27
C ALA A 171 0.64 -52.71 -10.49
N GLN A 172 -0.29 -51.85 -10.05
CA GLN A 172 -1.73 -52.02 -10.30
C GLN A 172 -2.06 -51.94 -11.80
N GLN A 173 -1.49 -50.95 -12.51
CA GLN A 173 -1.68 -50.83 -13.97
C GLN A 173 -1.13 -52.05 -14.74
N LEU A 174 -0.01 -52.62 -14.31
CA LEU A 174 0.56 -53.82 -14.93
C LEU A 174 -0.29 -55.08 -14.69
N ASN A 175 -0.91 -55.21 -13.52
CA ASN A 175 -1.83 -56.31 -13.21
C ASN A 175 -3.16 -56.19 -13.97
N GLU A 176 -3.69 -54.98 -14.13
CA GLU A 176 -4.94 -54.74 -14.87
C GLU A 176 -4.77 -54.85 -16.40
N SER A 177 -3.56 -54.59 -16.92
CA SER A 177 -3.26 -54.70 -18.36
C SER A 177 -3.00 -56.13 -18.85
N GLY A 178 -3.16 -57.14 -17.99
CA GLY A 178 -3.26 -58.54 -18.40
C GLY A 178 -1.97 -59.15 -18.97
N PHE A 179 -0.83 -58.97 -18.30
CA PHE A 179 0.28 -59.90 -18.51
C PHE A 179 0.01 -61.17 -17.71
N PRO A 180 -0.17 -62.36 -18.34
CA PRO A 180 -0.43 -63.57 -17.59
C PRO A 180 0.81 -63.89 -16.75
N GLU A 181 0.59 -64.08 -15.45
CA GLU A 181 1.56 -64.72 -14.57
C GLU A 181 2.08 -65.99 -15.25
N LYS A 182 3.36 -65.99 -15.59
CA LYS A 182 4.06 -67.20 -16.01
C LYS A 182 4.22 -68.07 -14.78
N LYS A 183 3.23 -68.94 -14.53
CA LYS A 183 3.33 -70.02 -13.53
C LYS A 183 4.52 -70.92 -13.91
N THR A 184 5.61 -70.80 -13.18
CA THR A 184 6.67 -71.81 -13.16
C THR A 184 6.19 -72.97 -12.29
N PHE A 185 5.91 -74.09 -12.96
CA PHE A 185 5.92 -75.43 -12.36
C PHE A 185 7.36 -75.83 -12.02
#